data_AF-A0A1Y2IKL9-F1
#
_entry.id   AF-A0A1Y2IKL9-F1
#
_cell.length_a   1.000
_cell.length_b   1.000
_cell.length_c   1.000
_cell.angle_alpha   90.00
_cell.angle_beta   90.00
_cell.angle_gamma   90.00
#
_symmetry.space_group_name_H-M   'P 1'
#
loop_
_entity.id
_entity.type
_entity.pdbx_description
1 polymer ?
#
loop_
_entity_poly.entity_id
_entity_poly.type
_entity_poly.pdbx_seq_one_letter_code
_entity_poly.pdbx_strand_id
1 'polypeptide(L)'
;MGSTFYGNTVLNVALFTWLTDPVKDIRYLRDSTTLAEKSLVARIWSMLCLIHNNRLIGTNAQVANVPPPFKGTKAQFLWRRLRQLLIGLAVLDLLNSFIHTHHHLYMPNTAPLHFPVGTQGYLMRTGCTAIWLVMSYLYLKLSYVVLSMLAVATGLGNGHHEDWPDLFGPWSEAYTVRHLWGRAWHQGLRRHFSRWGKLTVRVLGIPRGTWLSSQVQIHVAFQLSALLHCMGDLALGSQHFGRSWIFFAVNGAAITLEDTVIAVTKRVGFGGTAKGARPGRGVRILGYIWVCIWFAYSGPLYYSWLWESGVAQNDMLPYSPTRSLILPFM
;
A
#
# COMPACT_ATOMS: atom_id res chain seq x y z
N MET A 1 1.68 -1.47 14.15
CA MET A 1 2.05 -2.90 14.16
C MET A 1 0.85 -3.84 14.20
N GLY A 2 -0.26 -3.49 14.87
CA GLY A 2 -1.42 -4.39 15.00
C GLY A 2 -2.05 -4.88 13.68
N SER A 3 -2.21 -4.02 12.68
CA SER A 3 -2.78 -4.40 11.37
C SER A 3 -1.86 -5.35 10.59
N THR A 4 -0.56 -5.09 10.61
CA THR A 4 0.46 -5.90 9.92
C THR A 4 0.62 -7.30 10.54
N PHE A 5 0.50 -7.44 11.86
CA PHE A 5 0.63 -8.73 12.53
C PHE A 5 -0.72 -9.43 12.67
N TYR A 6 -1.67 -8.90 13.44
CA TYR A 6 -2.95 -9.55 13.70
C TYR A 6 -3.82 -9.62 12.45
N GLY A 7 -3.98 -8.50 11.75
CA GLY A 7 -4.80 -8.45 10.53
C GLY A 7 -4.28 -9.37 9.44
N ASN A 8 -2.98 -9.34 9.16
CA ASN A 8 -2.37 -10.25 8.18
C ASN A 8 -2.46 -11.72 8.61
N THR A 9 -2.32 -12.02 9.90
CA THR A 9 -2.46 -13.39 10.41
C THR A 9 -3.86 -13.93 10.18
N VAL A 10 -4.90 -13.16 10.55
CA VAL A 10 -6.30 -13.54 10.32
C VAL A 10 -6.57 -13.76 8.83
N LEU A 11 -6.11 -12.86 7.97
CA LEU A 11 -6.30 -13.01 6.52
C LEU A 11 -5.50 -14.17 5.92
N ASN A 12 -4.33 -14.51 6.47
CA ASN A 12 -3.56 -15.69 6.08
C ASN A 12 -4.29 -16.97 6.47
N VAL A 13 -4.75 -17.07 7.71
CA VAL A 13 -5.50 -18.23 8.20
C VAL A 13 -6.73 -18.44 7.32
N ALA A 14 -7.57 -17.41 7.13
CA ALA A 14 -8.76 -17.53 6.30
C ALA A 14 -8.44 -17.91 4.84
N LEU A 15 -7.36 -17.37 4.27
CA LEU A 15 -6.97 -17.66 2.88
C LEU A 15 -6.47 -19.09 2.67
N PHE A 16 -5.61 -19.58 3.57
CA PHE A 16 -4.93 -20.87 3.43
C PHE A 16 -5.68 -22.03 4.08
N THR A 17 -6.72 -21.77 4.88
CA THR A 17 -7.58 -22.82 5.42
C THR A 17 -8.90 -22.94 4.68
N TRP A 18 -9.51 -21.83 4.23
CA TRP A 18 -10.87 -21.85 3.69
C TRP A 18 -10.95 -21.69 2.17
N LEU A 19 -9.96 -21.06 1.54
CA LEU A 19 -10.04 -20.69 0.12
C LEU A 19 -9.00 -21.36 -0.80
N THR A 20 -7.96 -21.94 -0.23
CA THR A 20 -6.80 -22.43 -0.97
C THR A 20 -6.22 -23.63 -0.26
N ASP A 21 -5.88 -24.67 -1.01
CA ASP A 21 -4.96 -25.69 -0.53
C ASP A 21 -3.55 -25.29 -1.00
N PRO A 22 -2.72 -24.65 -0.16
CA PRO A 22 -1.42 -24.15 -0.60
C PRO A 22 -0.48 -25.25 -1.08
N VAL A 23 -0.67 -26.51 -0.65
CA VAL A 23 0.16 -27.64 -1.10
C VAL A 23 -0.16 -28.01 -2.55
N LYS A 24 -1.43 -27.92 -2.94
CA LYS A 24 -1.89 -28.28 -4.29
C LYS A 24 -1.91 -27.10 -5.26
N ASP A 25 -2.35 -25.94 -4.79
CA ASP A 25 -2.66 -24.80 -5.65
C ASP A 25 -1.44 -23.92 -5.95
N ILE A 26 -0.41 -23.96 -5.09
CA ILE A 26 0.73 -23.05 -5.15
C ILE A 26 2.03 -23.84 -5.37
N ARG A 27 2.75 -23.45 -6.42
CA ARG A 27 4.05 -24.02 -6.78
C ARG A 27 5.05 -22.90 -7.05
N TYR A 28 6.24 -23.02 -6.44
CA TYR A 28 7.39 -22.19 -6.79
C TYR A 28 7.91 -22.60 -8.16
N LEU A 29 8.08 -21.63 -9.06
CA LEU A 29 8.42 -21.89 -10.45
C LEU A 29 9.86 -22.38 -10.66
N ARG A 30 10.75 -22.14 -9.68
CA ARG A 30 12.13 -22.62 -9.69
C ARG A 30 12.28 -24.04 -9.14
N ASP A 31 11.26 -24.56 -8.46
CA ASP A 31 11.30 -25.89 -7.86
C ASP A 31 10.90 -26.93 -8.91
N SER A 32 11.67 -28.01 -9.02
CA SER A 32 11.38 -29.13 -9.91
C SER A 32 10.25 -30.04 -9.40
N THR A 33 9.98 -30.02 -8.09
CA THR A 33 9.04 -30.91 -7.40
C THR A 33 7.90 -30.13 -6.75
N THR A 34 6.75 -30.80 -6.59
CA THR A 34 5.61 -30.19 -5.90
C THR A 34 5.83 -30.14 -4.39
N LEU A 35 5.12 -29.26 -3.68
CA LEU A 35 5.20 -29.21 -2.21
C LEU A 35 4.80 -30.57 -1.58
N ALA A 36 3.91 -31.32 -2.22
CA ALA A 36 3.48 -32.64 -1.76
C ALA A 36 4.57 -33.72 -1.86
N GLU A 37 5.63 -33.50 -2.63
CA GLU A 37 6.75 -34.45 -2.80
C GLU A 37 7.92 -34.14 -1.87
N LYS A 38 7.99 -32.92 -1.30
CA LYS A 38 9.08 -32.51 -0.42
C LYS A 38 9.09 -33.27 0.91
N SER A 39 10.22 -33.33 1.61
CA SER A 39 10.26 -33.81 3.01
C SER A 39 9.44 -32.90 3.94
N LEU A 40 9.03 -33.41 5.11
CA LEU A 40 8.23 -32.62 6.06
C LEU A 40 8.91 -31.30 6.44
N VAL A 41 10.21 -31.33 6.72
CA VAL A 41 10.99 -30.11 7.05
C VAL A 41 11.00 -29.13 5.88
N ALA A 42 11.22 -29.61 4.66
CA ALA A 42 11.21 -28.75 3.48
C ALA A 42 9.81 -28.19 3.17
N ARG A 43 8.74 -28.93 3.49
CA ARG A 43 7.36 -28.42 3.43
C ARG A 43 7.11 -27.33 4.46
N ILE A 44 7.47 -27.55 5.72
CA ILE A 44 7.32 -26.55 6.79
C ILE A 44 8.06 -25.27 6.42
N TRP A 45 9.32 -25.38 5.99
CA TRP A 45 10.10 -24.24 5.53
C TRP A 45 9.44 -23.51 4.35
N SER A 46 8.99 -24.25 3.34
CA SER A 46 8.31 -23.66 2.18
C SER A 46 7.02 -22.94 2.56
N MET A 47 6.26 -23.48 3.53
CA MET A 47 5.05 -22.85 4.05
C MET A 47 5.35 -21.59 4.85
N LEU A 48 6.40 -21.58 5.67
CA LEU A 48 6.85 -20.39 6.39
C LEU A 48 7.25 -19.28 5.39
N CYS A 49 7.99 -19.62 4.34
CA CYS A 49 8.30 -18.70 3.25
C CYS A 49 7.02 -18.18 2.56
N LEU A 50 6.05 -19.05 2.29
CA LEU A 50 4.80 -18.71 1.62
C LEU A 50 3.92 -17.75 2.44
N ILE A 51 3.84 -17.96 3.76
CA ILE A 51 3.09 -17.10 4.70
C ILE A 51 3.66 -15.68 4.66
N HIS A 52 4.97 -15.52 4.58
CA HIS A 52 5.64 -14.20 4.52
C HIS A 52 5.73 -13.64 3.10
N ASN A 53 5.53 -14.46 2.06
CA ASN A 53 5.48 -14.03 0.67
C ASN A 53 4.10 -13.43 0.30
N ASN A 54 3.81 -12.25 0.85
CA ASN A 54 2.55 -11.53 0.69
C ASN A 54 2.12 -11.28 -0.77
N ARG A 55 3.07 -11.30 -1.71
CA ARG A 55 2.82 -11.09 -3.15
C ARG A 55 2.93 -12.37 -3.99
N LEU A 56 3.19 -13.50 -3.33
CA LEU A 56 3.37 -14.81 -3.96
C LEU A 56 4.44 -14.79 -5.07
N ILE A 57 5.51 -14.01 -4.84
CA ILE A 57 6.64 -13.82 -5.76
C ILE A 57 7.25 -15.18 -6.13
N GLY A 58 7.52 -15.38 -7.42
CA GLY A 58 8.18 -16.59 -7.91
C GLY A 58 7.29 -17.83 -7.93
N THR A 59 5.97 -17.68 -7.74
CA THR A 59 5.01 -18.79 -7.80
C THR A 59 4.07 -18.68 -9.01
N ASN A 60 3.40 -19.77 -9.36
CA ASN A 60 2.30 -19.79 -10.34
C ASN A 60 1.10 -18.89 -9.96
N ALA A 61 1.00 -18.49 -8.69
CA ALA A 61 -0.09 -17.69 -8.15
C ALA A 61 0.34 -16.25 -7.81
N GLN A 62 1.46 -15.77 -8.36
CA GLN A 62 1.95 -14.40 -8.15
C GLN A 62 0.86 -13.36 -8.41
N VAL A 63 0.72 -12.39 -7.50
CA VAL A 63 -0.31 -11.35 -7.65
C VAL A 63 0.00 -10.44 -8.84
N ALA A 64 -1.05 -9.87 -9.44
CA ALA A 64 -0.88 -8.95 -10.56
C ALA A 64 -0.21 -7.63 -10.13
N ASN A 65 0.39 -6.93 -11.11
CA ASN A 65 1.05 -5.62 -10.96
C ASN A 65 2.23 -5.58 -9.99
N VAL A 66 2.88 -6.72 -9.77
CA VAL A 66 4.20 -6.78 -9.13
C VAL A 66 5.24 -6.17 -10.09
N PRO A 67 6.10 -5.25 -9.63
CA PRO A 67 7.20 -4.73 -10.45
C PRO A 67 8.13 -5.84 -10.94
N PRO A 68 8.80 -5.65 -12.09
CA PRO A 68 9.74 -6.65 -12.57
C PRO A 68 10.87 -6.89 -11.56
N PRO A 69 11.38 -8.14 -11.46
CA PRO A 69 12.56 -8.44 -10.66
C PRO A 69 13.77 -7.57 -11.02
N PHE A 70 14.64 -7.32 -10.04
CA PHE A 70 15.91 -6.65 -10.32
C PHE A 70 16.80 -7.55 -11.19
N LYS A 71 17.29 -7.03 -12.31
CA LYS A 71 18.22 -7.71 -13.20
C LYS A 71 19.61 -7.15 -12.95
N GLY A 72 20.44 -7.86 -12.20
CA GLY A 72 21.79 -7.44 -11.85
C GLY A 72 22.46 -8.44 -10.92
N THR A 73 23.61 -8.06 -10.36
CA THR A 73 24.30 -8.91 -9.36
C THR A 73 23.76 -8.66 -7.95
N LYS A 74 24.02 -9.60 -7.03
CA LYS A 74 23.74 -9.44 -5.59
C LYS A 74 24.34 -8.13 -5.05
N ALA A 75 25.58 -7.79 -5.42
CA ALA A 75 26.23 -6.56 -4.98
C ALA A 75 25.53 -5.30 -5.51
N GLN A 76 25.14 -5.29 -6.78
CA GLN A 76 24.39 -4.18 -7.37
C GLN A 76 23.02 -3.99 -6.71
N PHE A 77 22.34 -5.08 -6.36
CA PHE A 77 21.08 -5.03 -5.62
C PHE A 77 21.28 -4.40 -4.23
N LEU A 78 22.28 -4.87 -3.48
CA LEU A 78 22.56 -4.36 -2.13
C LEU A 78 22.94 -2.88 -2.17
N TRP A 79 23.77 -2.45 -3.12
CA TRP A 79 24.10 -1.04 -3.32
C TRP A 79 22.88 -0.19 -3.67
N ARG A 80 22.02 -0.69 -4.56
CA ARG A 80 20.77 -0.01 -4.91
C ARG A 80 19.88 0.17 -3.68
N ARG A 81 19.74 -0.87 -2.85
CA ARG A 81 18.94 -0.86 -1.62
C ARG A 81 19.54 0.06 -0.56
N LEU A 82 20.86 0.04 -0.37
CA LEU A 82 21.56 0.93 0.55
C LEU A 82 21.36 2.40 0.15
N ARG A 83 21.49 2.74 -1.13
CA ARG A 83 21.21 4.10 -1.62
C ARG A 83 19.75 4.51 -1.36
N GLN A 84 18.79 3.60 -1.60
CA GLN A 84 17.38 3.86 -1.28
C GLN A 84 17.14 4.06 0.21
N LEU A 85 17.84 3.33 1.06
CA LEU A 85 17.78 3.44 2.51
C LEU A 85 18.32 4.80 2.97
N LEU A 86 19.52 5.17 2.56
CA LEU A 86 20.16 6.44 2.96
C LEU A 86 19.34 7.66 2.52
N ILE A 87 18.94 7.72 1.26
CA ILE A 87 18.09 8.81 0.75
C ILE A 87 16.74 8.81 1.47
N GLY A 88 16.13 7.65 1.64
CA GLY A 88 14.83 7.55 2.30
C GLY A 88 14.87 7.95 3.76
N LEU A 89 15.93 7.62 4.49
CA LEU A 89 16.15 8.04 5.88
C LEU A 89 16.37 9.55 5.98
N ALA A 90 17.16 10.14 5.08
CA ALA A 90 17.35 11.60 5.06
C ALA A 90 16.04 12.35 4.80
N VAL A 91 15.23 11.89 3.84
CA VAL A 91 13.91 12.49 3.57
C VAL A 91 12.96 12.25 4.74
N LEU A 92 12.93 11.05 5.32
CA LEU A 92 12.09 10.74 6.47
C LEU A 92 12.46 11.61 7.67
N ASP A 93 13.75 11.81 7.93
CA ASP A 93 14.25 12.65 9.00
C ASP A 93 13.84 14.11 8.82
N LEU A 94 13.98 14.65 7.61
CA LEU A 94 13.54 16.01 7.29
C LEU A 94 12.03 16.19 7.50
N LEU A 95 11.22 15.27 6.98
CA LEU A 95 9.76 15.33 7.12
C LEU A 95 9.31 15.15 8.56
N ASN A 96 9.92 14.22 9.29
CA ASN A 96 9.64 14.01 10.71
C ASN A 96 10.01 15.27 11.53
N SER A 97 11.13 15.92 11.21
CA SER A 97 11.54 17.17 11.86
C SER A 97 10.56 18.31 11.60
N PHE A 98 10.03 18.40 10.37
CA PHE A 98 8.97 19.35 10.04
C PHE A 98 7.71 19.09 10.87
N ILE A 99 7.26 17.84 10.93
CA ILE A 99 6.10 17.47 11.75
C ILE A 99 6.35 17.82 13.22
N HIS A 100 7.49 17.41 13.77
CA HIS A 100 7.88 17.63 15.16
C HIS A 100 7.79 19.11 15.57
N THR A 101 8.28 20.01 14.72
CA THR A 101 8.23 21.47 14.94
C THR A 101 6.85 22.08 14.70
N HIS A 102 5.98 21.39 13.97
CA HIS A 102 4.66 21.88 13.55
C HIS A 102 3.49 20.98 14.00
N HIS A 103 3.59 20.33 15.16
CA HIS A 103 2.53 19.45 15.69
C HIS A 103 1.15 20.11 15.70
N HIS A 104 1.11 21.42 16.00
CA HIS A 104 -0.13 22.22 16.03
C HIS A 104 -0.91 22.19 14.71
N LEU A 105 -0.26 21.93 13.56
CA LEU A 105 -0.89 21.80 12.24
C LEU A 105 -1.57 20.44 11.99
N TYR A 106 -1.33 19.45 12.85
CA TYR A 106 -1.86 18.09 12.69
C TYR A 106 -2.86 17.68 13.78
N MET A 107 -2.83 18.35 14.94
CA MET A 107 -3.76 18.09 16.04
C MET A 107 -5.20 18.47 15.67
N PRO A 108 -6.17 17.56 15.69
CA PRO A 108 -7.52 17.84 15.18
C PRO A 108 -8.23 19.03 15.83
N ASN A 109 -7.98 19.27 17.13
CA ASN A 109 -8.62 20.35 17.88
C ASN A 109 -8.03 21.73 17.62
N THR A 110 -6.74 21.83 17.27
CA THR A 110 -6.04 23.12 17.12
C THR A 110 -5.71 23.43 15.67
N ALA A 111 -5.48 22.41 14.83
CA ALA A 111 -5.06 22.58 13.45
C ALA A 111 -5.98 23.51 12.63
N PRO A 112 -7.32 23.44 12.73
CA PRO A 112 -8.21 24.37 12.02
C PRO A 112 -7.97 25.84 12.34
N LEU A 113 -7.48 26.17 13.55
CA LEU A 113 -7.21 27.54 14.00
C LEU A 113 -5.93 28.13 13.37
N HIS A 114 -5.01 27.27 12.92
CA HIS A 114 -3.72 27.69 12.37
C HIS A 114 -3.70 27.81 10.84
N PHE A 115 -4.77 27.37 10.17
CA PHE A 115 -4.86 27.46 8.72
C PHE A 115 -5.64 28.71 8.30
N PRO A 116 -5.08 29.57 7.43
CA PRO A 116 -5.81 30.71 6.87
C PRO A 116 -7.11 30.30 6.20
N VAL A 117 -8.08 31.22 6.15
CA VAL A 117 -9.33 31.00 5.40
C VAL A 117 -9.02 31.01 3.89
N GLY A 118 -9.78 30.23 3.12
CA GLY A 118 -9.68 30.20 1.66
C GLY A 118 -8.58 29.29 1.11
N THR A 119 -8.11 29.60 -0.10
CA THR A 119 -7.23 28.73 -0.89
C THR A 119 -5.89 28.48 -0.22
N GLN A 120 -5.30 29.46 0.45
CA GLN A 120 -4.00 29.32 1.12
C GLN A 120 -4.06 28.24 2.21
N GLY A 121 -5.05 28.30 3.11
CA GLY A 121 -5.19 27.27 4.14
C GLY A 121 -5.53 25.89 3.57
N TYR A 122 -6.29 25.83 2.47
CA TYR A 122 -6.53 24.56 1.77
C TYR A 122 -5.23 23.95 1.23
N LEU A 123 -4.37 24.76 0.61
CA LEU A 123 -3.07 24.32 0.10
C LEU A 123 -2.14 23.87 1.24
N MET A 124 -2.10 24.61 2.35
CA MET A 124 -1.32 24.23 3.53
C MET A 124 -1.79 22.89 4.11
N ARG A 125 -3.10 22.70 4.32
CA ARG A 125 -3.69 21.42 4.77
C ARG A 125 -3.36 20.26 3.83
N THR A 126 -3.43 20.52 2.53
CA THR A 126 -3.07 19.54 1.49
C THR A 126 -1.58 19.19 1.59
N GLY A 127 -0.71 20.18 1.82
CA GLY A 127 0.72 19.99 2.05
C GLY A 127 1.01 19.13 3.27
N CYS A 128 0.41 19.43 4.42
CA CYS A 128 0.52 18.62 5.64
C CYS A 128 0.07 17.17 5.39
N THR A 129 -1.07 17.00 4.72
CA THR A 129 -1.57 15.67 4.34
C THR A 129 -0.58 14.93 3.44
N ALA A 130 0.00 15.62 2.44
CA ALA A 130 1.00 15.03 1.56
C ALA A 130 2.26 14.59 2.33
N ILE A 131 2.76 15.42 3.26
CA ILE A 131 3.90 15.08 4.12
C ILE A 131 3.60 13.80 4.91
N TRP A 132 2.44 13.71 5.55
CA TRP A 132 2.04 12.53 6.31
C TRP A 132 1.96 11.25 5.44
N LEU A 133 1.36 11.36 4.26
CA LEU A 133 1.24 10.24 3.32
C LEU A 133 2.61 9.80 2.76
N VAL A 134 3.51 10.75 2.49
CA VAL A 134 4.89 10.46 2.08
C VAL A 134 5.65 9.76 3.21
N MET A 135 5.51 10.20 4.46
CA MET A 135 6.11 9.51 5.61
C MET A 135 5.57 8.09 5.76
N SER A 136 4.26 7.89 5.61
CA SER A 136 3.63 6.56 5.63
C SER A 136 4.19 5.64 4.53
N TYR A 137 4.37 6.18 3.32
CA TYR A 137 5.03 5.48 2.21
C TYR A 137 6.49 5.14 2.53
N LEU A 138 7.27 6.10 3.06
CA LEU A 138 8.68 5.90 3.39
C LEU A 138 8.85 4.84 4.47
N TYR A 139 8.01 4.84 5.50
CA TYR A 139 8.03 3.83 6.54
C TYR A 139 7.91 2.41 5.95
N LEU A 140 6.85 2.15 5.18
CA LEU A 140 6.65 0.86 4.52
C LEU A 140 7.80 0.49 3.58
N LYS A 141 8.27 1.46 2.78
CA LYS A 141 9.35 1.27 1.83
C LYS A 141 10.66 0.90 2.52
N LEU A 142 11.04 1.64 3.56
CA LEU A 142 12.31 1.44 4.26
C LEU A 142 12.32 0.14 5.04
N SER A 143 11.22 -0.22 5.71
CA SER A 143 11.09 -1.54 6.34
C SER A 143 11.29 -2.67 5.33
N TYR A 144 10.70 -2.57 4.14
CA TYR A 144 10.89 -3.55 3.08
C TYR A 144 12.31 -3.55 2.52
N VAL A 145 12.93 -2.38 2.34
CA VAL A 145 14.32 -2.26 1.88
C VAL A 145 15.27 -2.95 2.86
N VAL A 146 15.16 -2.66 4.15
CA VAL A 146 15.97 -3.29 5.21
C VAL A 146 15.78 -4.80 5.21
N LEU A 147 14.53 -5.28 5.22
CA LEU A 147 14.22 -6.70 5.19
C LEU A 147 14.83 -7.38 3.95
N SER A 148 14.71 -6.76 2.77
CA SER A 148 15.26 -7.30 1.53
C SER A 148 16.79 -7.35 1.53
N MET A 149 17.44 -6.34 2.13
CA MET A 149 18.90 -6.33 2.28
C MET A 149 19.36 -7.45 3.20
N LEU A 150 18.72 -7.61 4.36
CA LEU A 150 19.04 -8.65 5.32
C LEU A 150 18.87 -10.03 4.70
N ALA A 151 17.73 -10.30 4.05
CA ALA A 151 17.45 -11.58 3.41
C ALA A 151 18.47 -11.91 2.32
N VAL A 152 18.77 -10.98 1.42
CA VAL A 152 19.72 -11.19 0.32
C VAL A 152 21.16 -11.30 0.82
N ALA A 153 21.56 -10.49 1.81
CA ALA A 153 22.91 -10.52 2.36
C ALA A 153 23.20 -11.87 3.06
N THR A 154 22.27 -12.31 3.91
CA THR A 154 22.42 -13.51 4.77
C THR A 154 22.04 -14.82 4.08
N GLY A 155 21.26 -14.78 2.99
CA GLY A 155 20.72 -15.99 2.36
C GLY A 155 19.37 -16.45 2.93
N LEU A 156 18.78 -15.71 3.88
CA LEU A 156 17.49 -16.07 4.48
C LEU A 156 16.38 -16.11 3.43
N GLY A 157 15.54 -17.15 3.46
CA GLY A 157 14.43 -17.31 2.51
C GLY A 157 14.90 -17.45 1.05
N ASN A 158 15.96 -18.24 0.82
CA ASN A 158 16.69 -18.44 -0.45
C ASN A 158 17.63 -17.30 -0.86
N GLY A 159 17.49 -16.08 -0.31
CA GLY A 159 18.43 -14.98 -0.53
C GLY A 159 18.55 -14.48 -1.98
N HIS A 160 17.69 -14.93 -2.88
CA HIS A 160 17.68 -14.52 -4.28
C HIS A 160 17.15 -13.10 -4.42
N HIS A 161 17.98 -12.20 -4.94
CA HIS A 161 17.63 -10.80 -5.09
C HIS A 161 16.49 -10.55 -6.09
N GLU A 162 16.25 -11.48 -7.02
CA GLU A 162 15.13 -11.41 -7.95
C GLU A 162 13.78 -11.67 -7.27
N ASP A 163 13.78 -12.34 -6.11
CA ASP A 163 12.57 -12.59 -5.32
C ASP A 163 12.15 -11.37 -4.47
N TRP A 164 12.93 -10.29 -4.55
CA TRP A 164 12.69 -9.02 -3.86
C TRP A 164 12.44 -7.84 -4.84
N PRO A 165 11.45 -7.92 -5.75
CA PRO A 165 11.09 -6.79 -6.60
C PRO A 165 10.65 -5.60 -5.75
N ASP A 166 10.73 -4.39 -6.31
CA ASP A 166 10.33 -3.18 -5.59
C ASP A 166 8.93 -3.32 -5.00
N LEU A 167 8.75 -2.82 -3.77
CA LEU A 167 7.49 -2.94 -3.05
C LEU A 167 6.37 -2.19 -3.79
N PHE A 168 6.67 -0.96 -4.21
CA PHE A 168 5.76 -0.06 -4.90
C PHE A 168 5.98 -0.10 -6.41
N GLY A 169 4.90 0.06 -7.16
CA GLY A 169 4.93 0.20 -8.61
C GLY A 169 5.33 1.60 -9.05
N PRO A 170 5.29 1.86 -10.37
CA PRO A 170 5.65 3.16 -10.92
C PRO A 170 4.59 4.20 -10.55
N TRP A 171 5.01 5.26 -9.84
CA TRP A 171 4.16 6.41 -9.52
C TRP A 171 3.62 7.12 -10.76
N SER A 172 4.25 6.93 -11.93
CA SER A 172 3.73 7.41 -13.20
C SER A 172 2.38 6.80 -13.57
N GLU A 173 1.97 5.68 -12.98
CA GLU A 173 0.64 5.09 -13.20
C GLU A 173 -0.42 5.66 -12.25
N ALA A 174 -0.07 6.44 -11.22
CA ALA A 174 -0.98 6.88 -10.15
C ALA A 174 -1.90 8.06 -10.53
N TYR A 175 -2.28 8.19 -11.81
CA TYR A 175 -3.15 9.26 -12.31
C TYR A 175 -4.65 8.98 -12.16
N THR A 176 -5.03 7.92 -11.45
CA THR A 176 -6.40 7.63 -11.02
C THR A 176 -6.33 6.98 -9.65
N VAL A 177 -7.36 7.11 -8.81
CA VAL A 177 -7.44 6.46 -7.49
C VAL A 177 -7.36 4.94 -7.67
N ARG A 178 -8.03 4.41 -8.71
CA ARG A 178 -7.94 3.00 -9.11
C ARG A 178 -6.51 2.57 -9.42
N HIS A 179 -5.77 3.33 -10.21
CA HIS A 179 -4.39 2.96 -10.55
C HIS A 179 -3.43 3.18 -9.39
N LEU A 180 -3.65 4.19 -8.55
CA LEU A 180 -2.85 4.40 -7.35
C LEU A 180 -2.88 3.14 -6.48
N TRP A 181 -4.07 2.67 -6.09
CA TRP A 181 -4.18 1.46 -5.27
C TRP A 181 -3.85 0.17 -6.02
N GLY A 182 -4.25 0.08 -7.28
CA GLY A 182 -4.14 -1.14 -8.08
C GLY A 182 -2.80 -1.36 -8.78
N ARG A 183 -1.96 -0.34 -8.93
CA ARG A 183 -0.69 -0.41 -9.69
C ARG A 183 0.50 0.24 -9.01
N ALA A 184 0.32 1.40 -8.35
CA ALA A 184 1.44 2.14 -7.77
C ALA A 184 1.71 1.74 -6.30
N TRP A 185 0.65 1.55 -5.51
CA TRP A 185 0.75 1.15 -4.10
C TRP A 185 1.26 -0.30 -3.98
N HIS A 186 1.64 -0.74 -2.76
CA HIS A 186 2.56 -1.87 -2.56
C HIS A 186 2.10 -3.29 -2.97
N GLN A 187 0.86 -3.48 -3.42
CA GLN A 187 0.25 -4.78 -3.80
C GLN A 187 0.32 -5.91 -2.75
N GLY A 188 0.90 -5.68 -1.57
CA GLY A 188 1.14 -6.69 -0.54
C GLY A 188 -0.12 -7.33 0.02
N LEU A 189 -1.24 -6.60 0.03
CA LEU A 189 -2.52 -7.14 0.52
C LEU A 189 -3.37 -7.76 -0.59
N ARG A 190 -2.92 -7.68 -1.85
CA ARG A 190 -3.73 -8.03 -3.02
C ARG A 190 -4.12 -9.50 -3.03
N ARG A 191 -3.27 -10.41 -2.54
CA ARG A 191 -3.58 -11.85 -2.50
C ARG A 191 -4.80 -12.15 -1.64
N HIS A 192 -4.93 -11.43 -0.52
CA HIS A 192 -6.05 -11.60 0.40
C HIS A 192 -7.32 -11.11 -0.27
N PHE A 193 -7.30 -9.88 -0.79
CA PHE A 193 -8.50 -9.24 -1.30
C PHE A 193 -9.01 -9.84 -2.62
N SER A 194 -8.10 -10.20 -3.53
CA SER A 194 -8.50 -10.63 -4.88
C SER A 194 -9.23 -11.97 -4.88
N ARG A 195 -8.90 -12.89 -3.96
CA ARG A 195 -9.58 -14.20 -3.90
C ARG A 195 -11.00 -14.06 -3.39
N TRP A 196 -11.20 -13.32 -2.30
CA TRP A 196 -12.52 -13.01 -1.76
C TRP A 196 -13.40 -12.26 -2.75
N GLY A 197 -12.86 -11.26 -3.45
CA GLY A 197 -13.60 -10.55 -4.50
C GLY A 197 -14.05 -11.49 -5.63
N LYS A 198 -13.16 -12.37 -6.11
CA LYS A 198 -13.48 -13.36 -7.16
C LYS A 198 -14.50 -14.40 -6.68
N LEU A 199 -14.43 -14.82 -5.42
CA LEU A 199 -15.41 -15.71 -4.82
C LEU A 199 -16.78 -15.05 -4.77
N THR A 200 -16.85 -13.81 -4.29
CA THR A 200 -18.11 -13.05 -4.18
C THR A 200 -18.78 -12.89 -5.54
N VAL A 201 -18.02 -12.50 -6.58
CA VAL A 201 -18.51 -12.42 -7.97
C VAL A 201 -19.07 -13.76 -8.46
N ARG A 202 -18.41 -14.88 -8.11
CA ARG A 202 -18.86 -16.23 -8.49
C ARG A 202 -20.15 -16.62 -7.78
N VAL A 203 -20.23 -16.39 -6.47
CA VAL A 203 -21.42 -16.71 -5.65
C VAL A 203 -22.63 -15.90 -6.11
N LEU A 204 -22.43 -14.64 -6.47
CA LEU A 204 -23.50 -13.77 -6.99
C LEU A 204 -23.85 -14.03 -8.46
N GLY A 205 -23.20 -14.99 -9.14
CA GLY A 205 -23.46 -15.30 -10.54
C GLY A 205 -23.10 -14.17 -11.52
N ILE A 206 -22.25 -13.21 -11.11
CA ILE A 206 -21.94 -12.03 -11.93
C ILE A 206 -20.98 -12.44 -13.06
N PRO A 207 -21.29 -12.16 -14.35
CA PRO A 207 -20.42 -12.53 -15.46
C PRO A 207 -19.05 -11.86 -15.34
N ARG A 208 -17.99 -12.66 -15.54
CA ARG A 208 -16.60 -12.18 -15.46
C ARG A 208 -16.32 -11.13 -16.54
N GLY A 209 -15.48 -10.16 -16.20
CA GLY A 209 -15.07 -9.11 -17.14
C GLY A 209 -16.08 -7.97 -17.32
N THR A 210 -17.26 -8.07 -16.69
CA THR A 210 -18.23 -6.97 -16.66
C THR A 210 -17.77 -5.84 -15.73
N TRP A 211 -18.32 -4.64 -15.94
CA TRP A 211 -18.09 -3.50 -15.04
C TRP A 211 -18.53 -3.83 -13.60
N LEU A 212 -19.69 -4.48 -13.44
CA LEU A 212 -20.21 -4.91 -12.13
C LEU A 212 -19.25 -5.89 -11.44
N SER A 213 -18.72 -6.88 -12.17
CA SER A 213 -17.69 -7.80 -11.64
C SER A 213 -16.46 -7.04 -11.12
N SER A 214 -16.06 -5.94 -11.78
CA SER A 214 -14.93 -5.11 -11.32
C SER A 214 -15.28 -4.34 -10.05
N GLN A 215 -16.46 -3.72 -9.99
CA GLN A 215 -16.91 -2.93 -8.84
C GLN A 215 -17.06 -3.80 -7.60
N VAL A 216 -17.71 -4.96 -7.70
CA VAL A 216 -17.86 -5.88 -6.56
C VAL A 216 -16.50 -6.29 -6.00
N GLN A 217 -15.54 -6.64 -6.86
CA GLN A 217 -14.19 -6.99 -6.42
C GLN A 217 -13.48 -5.85 -5.69
N ILE A 218 -13.68 -4.61 -6.12
CA ILE A 218 -13.07 -3.41 -5.52
C ILE A 218 -13.68 -3.12 -4.16
N HIS A 219 -15.00 -3.11 -4.08
CA HIS A 219 -15.68 -2.90 -2.80
C HIS A 219 -15.24 -3.96 -1.81
N VAL A 220 -15.36 -5.26 -2.16
CA VAL A 220 -14.88 -6.35 -1.29
C VAL A 220 -13.43 -6.15 -0.86
N ALA A 221 -12.55 -5.71 -1.77
CA ALA A 221 -11.16 -5.43 -1.43
C ALA A 221 -11.00 -4.29 -0.40
N PHE A 222 -11.74 -3.19 -0.55
CA PHE A 222 -11.70 -2.06 0.38
C PHE A 222 -12.36 -2.37 1.73
N GLN A 223 -13.44 -3.15 1.76
CA GLN A 223 -14.02 -3.62 3.03
C GLN A 223 -13.08 -4.55 3.79
N LEU A 224 -12.42 -5.50 3.10
CA LEU A 224 -11.41 -6.35 3.74
C LEU A 224 -10.18 -5.54 4.20
N SER A 225 -9.79 -4.52 3.43
CA SER A 225 -8.74 -3.59 3.85
C SER A 225 -9.16 -2.80 5.08
N ALA A 226 -10.40 -2.32 5.15
CA ALA A 226 -10.94 -1.62 6.31
C ALA A 226 -10.89 -2.51 7.56
N LEU A 227 -11.38 -3.74 7.47
CA LEU A 227 -11.32 -4.73 8.56
C LEU A 227 -9.88 -4.98 9.04
N LEU A 228 -8.95 -5.19 8.12
CA LEU A 228 -7.53 -5.40 8.46
C LEU A 228 -6.95 -4.21 9.24
N HIS A 229 -7.30 -2.98 8.87
CA HIS A 229 -6.80 -1.80 9.58
C HIS A 229 -7.51 -1.56 10.90
N CYS A 230 -8.78 -1.96 11.04
CA CYS A 230 -9.48 -1.95 12.33
C CYS A 230 -8.82 -2.87 13.37
N MET A 231 -8.15 -3.96 12.94
CA MET A 231 -7.29 -4.77 13.83
C MET A 231 -6.05 -4.00 14.31
N GLY A 232 -5.59 -3.03 13.52
CA GLY A 232 -4.56 -2.07 13.95
C GLY A 232 -5.09 -1.11 15.01
N ASP A 233 -6.32 -0.63 14.83
CA ASP A 233 -6.98 0.24 15.81
C ASP A 233 -7.16 -0.48 17.16
N LEU A 234 -7.58 -1.75 17.15
CA LEU A 234 -7.70 -2.59 18.36
C LEU A 234 -6.40 -2.70 19.15
N ALA A 235 -5.26 -2.77 18.46
CA ALA A 235 -3.96 -2.84 19.11
C ALA A 235 -3.57 -1.53 19.83
N LEU A 236 -4.25 -0.42 19.54
CA LEU A 236 -4.12 0.85 20.27
C LEU A 236 -5.15 0.98 21.39
N GLY A 237 -6.17 0.13 21.42
CA GLY A 237 -7.23 0.10 22.42
C GLY A 237 -8.59 -0.23 21.81
N SER A 238 -9.44 -0.94 22.54
CA SER A 238 -10.77 -1.35 22.07
C SER A 238 -11.66 -0.15 21.73
N GLN A 239 -11.48 0.99 22.40
CA GLN A 239 -12.17 2.24 22.15
C GLN A 239 -11.87 2.87 20.76
N HIS A 240 -10.78 2.46 20.12
CA HIS A 240 -10.40 2.96 18.79
C HIS A 240 -10.88 2.07 17.65
N PHE A 241 -11.45 0.89 17.94
CA PHE A 241 -11.90 -0.04 16.90
C PHE A 241 -12.86 0.64 15.91
N GLY A 242 -12.56 0.51 14.61
CA GLY A 242 -13.40 1.05 13.54
C GLY A 242 -13.01 2.46 13.08
N ARG A 243 -12.09 3.14 13.76
CA ARG A 243 -11.64 4.49 13.37
C ARG A 243 -11.03 4.52 11.97
N SER A 244 -10.29 3.49 11.59
CA SER A 244 -9.72 3.35 10.24
C SER A 244 -10.75 3.01 9.17
N TRP A 245 -11.94 2.53 9.52
CA TRP A 245 -12.91 1.97 8.58
C TRP A 245 -13.27 2.94 7.46
N ILE A 246 -13.62 4.16 7.85
CA ILE A 246 -14.19 5.16 6.94
C ILE A 246 -13.23 5.48 5.80
N PHE A 247 -11.93 5.68 6.09
CA PHE A 247 -10.92 5.98 5.07
C PHE A 247 -10.85 4.90 4.01
N PHE A 248 -10.76 3.63 4.41
CA PHE A 248 -10.66 2.53 3.44
C PHE A 248 -11.97 2.34 2.67
N ALA A 249 -13.12 2.44 3.34
CA ALA A 249 -14.41 2.27 2.68
C ALA A 249 -14.68 3.33 1.60
N VAL A 250 -14.39 4.61 1.86
CA VAL A 250 -14.67 5.70 0.90
C VAL A 250 -13.81 5.63 -0.38
N ASN A 251 -12.65 4.97 -0.33
CA ASN A 251 -11.81 4.79 -1.52
C ASN A 251 -12.49 3.90 -2.59
N GLY A 252 -13.30 2.91 -2.19
CA GLY A 252 -14.11 2.12 -3.12
C GLY A 252 -15.17 2.96 -3.83
N ALA A 253 -15.81 3.88 -3.10
CA ALA A 253 -16.79 4.81 -3.66
C ALA A 253 -16.13 5.81 -4.63
N ALA A 254 -14.96 6.35 -4.28
CA ALA A 254 -14.20 7.24 -5.18
C ALA A 254 -13.82 6.56 -6.50
N ILE A 255 -13.41 5.29 -6.45
CA ILE A 255 -13.12 4.52 -7.67
C ILE A 255 -14.40 4.30 -8.50
N THR A 256 -15.53 4.02 -7.85
CA THR A 256 -16.81 3.86 -8.55
C THR A 256 -17.20 5.15 -9.27
N LEU A 257 -17.08 6.29 -8.59
CA LEU A 257 -17.33 7.62 -9.15
C LEU A 257 -16.39 7.90 -10.33
N GLU A 258 -15.08 7.72 -10.12
CA GLU A 258 -14.03 7.90 -11.12
C GLU A 258 -14.28 7.06 -12.38
N ASP A 259 -14.58 5.77 -12.21
CA ASP A 259 -14.88 4.89 -13.33
C ASP A 259 -16.16 5.28 -14.07
N THR A 260 -17.18 5.76 -13.34
CA THR A 260 -18.44 6.22 -13.92
C THR A 260 -18.22 7.46 -14.76
N VAL A 261 -17.48 8.45 -14.24
CA VAL A 261 -17.10 9.66 -14.99
C VAL A 261 -16.30 9.28 -16.23
N ILE A 262 -15.28 8.41 -16.11
CA ILE A 262 -14.49 7.94 -17.25
C ILE A 262 -15.36 7.21 -18.28
N ALA A 263 -16.32 6.39 -17.85
CA ALA A 263 -17.23 5.67 -18.74
C ALA A 263 -18.19 6.61 -19.48
N VAL A 264 -18.75 7.60 -18.78
CA VAL A 264 -19.64 8.61 -19.38
C VAL A 264 -18.86 9.46 -20.39
N THR A 265 -17.69 9.99 -20.03
CA THR A 265 -16.83 10.79 -20.92
C THR A 265 -16.47 10.05 -22.21
N LYS A 266 -16.23 8.73 -22.12
CA LYS A 266 -16.00 7.89 -23.31
C LYS A 266 -17.25 7.74 -24.18
N ARG A 267 -18.43 7.61 -23.57
CA ARG A 267 -19.71 7.51 -24.30
C ARG A 267 -20.08 8.80 -25.02
N VAL A 268 -19.77 9.96 -24.43
CA VAL A 268 -20.06 11.28 -25.03
C VAL A 268 -18.99 11.77 -26.01
N GLY A 269 -18.03 10.91 -26.42
CA GLY A 269 -17.08 11.21 -27.50
C GLY A 269 -15.80 11.94 -27.09
N PHE A 270 -15.66 12.40 -25.85
CA PHE A 270 -14.49 13.14 -25.36
C PHE A 270 -13.27 12.26 -24.99
N GLY A 271 -13.31 10.96 -25.30
CA GLY A 271 -12.30 9.99 -24.84
C GLY A 271 -12.08 8.80 -25.77
N GLY A 272 -12.36 8.97 -27.07
CA GLY A 272 -12.16 7.96 -28.10
C GLY A 272 -10.67 7.64 -28.31
N THR A 273 -10.07 6.86 -27.41
CA THR A 273 -8.80 6.19 -27.68
C THR A 273 -9.08 4.73 -27.99
N ALA A 274 -8.30 4.15 -28.91
CA ALA A 274 -8.36 2.73 -29.21
C ALA A 274 -8.32 1.91 -27.90
N LYS A 275 -9.04 0.77 -27.86
CA LYS A 275 -9.15 -0.06 -26.67
C LYS A 275 -7.75 -0.46 -26.17
N GLY A 276 -7.31 0.11 -25.04
CA GLY A 276 -5.98 -0.13 -24.45
C GLY A 276 -4.92 0.94 -24.74
N ALA A 277 -5.22 1.97 -25.54
CA ALA A 277 -4.31 3.10 -25.74
C ALA A 277 -4.19 3.93 -24.46
N ARG A 278 -2.95 4.37 -24.17
CA ARG A 278 -2.67 5.22 -23.01
C ARG A 278 -3.38 6.56 -23.16
N PRO A 279 -3.99 7.10 -22.08
CA PRO A 279 -4.56 8.43 -22.12
C PRO A 279 -3.47 9.47 -22.43
N GLY A 280 -3.85 10.48 -23.22
CA GLY A 280 -2.96 11.61 -23.54
C GLY A 280 -2.46 12.33 -22.29
N ARG A 281 -1.37 13.10 -22.43
CA ARG A 281 -0.70 13.77 -21.30
C ARG A 281 -1.65 14.66 -20.51
N GLY A 282 -2.53 15.42 -21.18
CA GLY A 282 -3.52 16.29 -20.52
C GLY A 282 -4.50 15.52 -19.63
N VAL A 283 -5.04 14.39 -20.10
CA VAL A 283 -5.94 13.53 -19.31
C VAL A 283 -5.24 12.97 -18.08
N ARG A 284 -3.95 12.61 -18.20
CA ARG A 284 -3.17 12.14 -17.04
C ARG A 284 -2.91 13.23 -16.03
N ILE A 285 -2.63 14.46 -16.47
CA ILE A 285 -2.47 15.62 -15.58
C ILE A 285 -3.77 15.87 -14.81
N LEU A 286 -4.91 15.89 -15.50
CA LEU A 286 -6.22 16.02 -14.86
C LEU A 286 -6.47 14.89 -13.84
N GLY A 287 -6.12 13.66 -14.20
CA GLY A 287 -6.20 12.53 -13.30
C GLY A 287 -5.33 12.66 -12.05
N TYR A 288 -4.10 13.19 -12.16
CA TYR A 288 -3.28 13.50 -10.99
C TYR A 288 -3.89 14.59 -10.11
N ILE A 289 -4.46 15.65 -10.71
CA ILE A 289 -5.17 16.70 -9.97
C ILE A 289 -6.33 16.08 -9.18
N TRP A 290 -7.12 15.21 -9.81
CA TRP A 290 -8.19 14.46 -9.16
C TRP A 290 -7.68 13.62 -7.97
N VAL A 291 -6.61 12.85 -8.17
CA VAL A 291 -6.00 12.04 -7.09
C VAL A 291 -5.52 12.94 -5.94
N CYS A 292 -4.88 14.07 -6.22
CA CYS A 292 -4.46 15.03 -5.19
C CYS A 292 -5.65 15.59 -4.41
N ILE A 293 -6.72 15.99 -5.08
CA ILE A 293 -7.96 16.47 -4.44
C ILE A 293 -8.57 15.37 -3.57
N TRP A 294 -8.65 14.15 -4.08
CA TRP A 294 -9.20 13.01 -3.35
C TRP A 294 -8.42 12.71 -2.07
N PHE A 295 -7.10 12.73 -2.12
CA PHE A 295 -6.26 12.49 -0.93
C PHE A 295 -6.15 13.70 -0.01
N ALA A 296 -6.31 14.93 -0.51
CA ALA A 296 -6.46 16.11 0.35
C ALA A 296 -7.72 16.01 1.24
N TYR A 297 -8.81 15.48 0.69
CA TYR A 297 -10.04 15.23 1.42
C TYR A 297 -9.98 13.97 2.31
N SER A 298 -9.59 12.83 1.73
CA SER A 298 -9.66 11.53 2.43
C SER A 298 -8.47 11.28 3.36
N GLY A 299 -7.31 11.89 3.12
CA GLY A 299 -6.10 11.71 3.92
C GLY A 299 -6.32 11.99 5.42
N PRO A 300 -6.93 13.11 5.82
CA PRO A 300 -7.27 13.38 7.22
C PRO A 300 -8.11 12.29 7.88
N LEU A 301 -8.99 11.59 7.15
CA LEU A 301 -9.78 10.48 7.68
C LEU A 301 -8.89 9.29 8.12
N TYR A 302 -7.70 9.16 7.52
CA TYR A 302 -6.74 8.13 7.88
C TYR A 302 -5.92 8.50 9.11
N TYR A 303 -5.44 9.74 9.21
CA TYR A 303 -4.42 10.10 10.20
C TYR A 303 -4.88 10.96 11.37
N SER A 304 -5.98 11.72 11.25
CA SER A 304 -6.43 12.64 12.32
C SER A 304 -6.60 11.94 13.67
N TRP A 305 -7.27 10.79 13.68
CA TRP A 305 -7.49 10.02 14.91
C TRP A 305 -6.20 9.42 15.49
N LEU A 306 -5.16 9.20 14.69
CA LEU A 306 -3.84 8.76 15.18
C LEU A 306 -3.13 9.86 15.98
N TRP A 307 -3.43 11.12 15.66
CA TRP A 307 -2.98 12.29 16.43
C TRP A 307 -3.77 12.44 17.73
N GLU A 308 -5.09 12.21 17.69
CA GLU A 308 -5.94 12.14 18.89
C GLU A 308 -5.48 11.04 19.86
N SER A 309 -5.06 9.88 19.35
CA SER A 309 -4.62 8.76 20.18
C SER A 309 -3.20 8.90 20.73
N GLY A 310 -2.49 10.00 20.43
CA GLY A 310 -1.11 10.24 20.85
C GLY A 310 -0.03 9.45 20.12
N VAL A 311 -0.41 8.46 19.30
CA VAL A 311 0.54 7.57 18.62
C VAL A 311 1.37 8.33 17.59
N ALA A 312 0.71 9.20 16.83
CA ALA A 312 1.33 10.02 15.80
C ALA A 312 2.27 11.12 16.34
N GLN A 313 2.26 11.36 17.65
CA GLN A 313 3.10 12.38 18.30
C GLN A 313 4.51 11.87 18.60
N ASN A 314 4.71 10.55 18.57
CA ASN A 314 6.02 9.94 18.81
C ASN A 314 6.88 10.04 17.56
N ASP A 315 8.16 10.35 17.75
CA ASP A 315 9.12 10.37 16.66
C ASP A 315 9.27 8.98 16.02
N MET A 316 9.27 8.94 14.69
CA MET A 316 9.49 7.69 13.95
C MET A 316 10.94 7.22 14.00
N LEU A 317 11.89 8.12 14.26
CA LEU A 317 13.32 7.84 14.34
C LEU A 317 13.83 8.14 15.76
N PRO A 318 14.64 7.24 16.36
CA PRO A 318 15.18 7.44 17.70
C PRO A 318 16.19 8.60 17.77
N TYR A 319 16.80 8.95 16.64
CA TYR A 319 17.72 10.07 16.52
C TYR A 319 17.47 10.81 15.21
N SER A 320 17.64 12.13 15.22
CA SER A 320 17.36 13.00 14.08
C SER A 320 18.52 13.95 13.80
N PRO A 321 19.34 13.68 12.76
CA PRO A 321 20.38 14.59 12.31
C PRO A 321 19.86 15.99 11.97
N THR A 322 18.69 16.10 11.33
CA THR A 322 18.08 17.39 10.97
C THR A 322 17.78 18.22 12.20
N ARG A 323 17.19 17.61 13.25
CA ARG A 323 16.91 18.32 14.50
C ARG A 323 18.17 18.70 15.26
N SER A 324 19.20 17.85 15.24
CA SER A 324 20.45 18.11 15.98
C SER A 324 21.39 19.10 15.27
N LEU A 325 21.42 19.11 13.93
CA LEU A 325 22.46 19.79 13.15
C LEU A 325 21.94 20.95 12.30
N ILE A 326 20.65 20.96 11.95
CA ILE A 326 20.08 21.96 11.03
C ILE A 326 19.18 22.93 11.80
N LEU A 327 18.20 22.42 12.53
CA LEU A 327 17.23 23.27 13.24
C LEU A 327 17.83 24.29 14.22
N PRO A 328 18.93 24.02 14.96
CA PRO A 328 19.50 25.02 15.87
C PRO A 328 20.04 26.28 15.17
N PHE A 329 20.16 26.24 13.84
CA PHE A 329 20.72 27.34 13.02
C PHE A 329 19.68 27.97 12.09
N MET A 330 18.39 27.62 12.22
CA MET A 330 17.27 28.16 11.44
C MET A 330 16.35 28.99 12.34
#